data_AF-A0A4V2JVR5-F1
#
_entry.id   AF-A0A4V2JVR5-F1
#
_cell.length_a   1.000
_cell.length_b   1.000
_cell.length_c   1.000
_cell.angle_alpha   90.00
_cell.angle_beta   90.00
_cell.angle_gamma   90.00
#
_symmetry.space_group_name_H-M   'P 1'
#
loop_
_entity.id
_entity.type
_entity.pdbx_description
1 polymer ?
#
loop_
_entity_poly.entity_id
_entity_poly.type
_entity_poly.pdbx_seq_one_letter_code
_entity_poly.pdbx_strand_id
1 'polypeptide(L)'
;MNIWKSIEIDMIEVKRLYIWIFQSYVLIYFNCASAQKFHYIFEKVENSEIRFYNEVHNDDIILEESIEDINLNIFYGSYSDLNGDLIHFFAYKTDNFIRFKVLDDILVLSASECSHGKIECSFNLLHLLELTKDISSLPDVINHYQIKCLLLIFNYFRVIDDKNIVHFLQGIFFKTFFYQNANEKNKILDLEEIFGFITIFKIDSYIKRNFISAYFKSLAIEHVFYEENLIFLSNKKEMIDFNLFNDHIPYKNLLINNCKILCNLENILTNRYILESFKILFKAIDIKSLIINNHHELITDIIDFHFFNQTLCIFKSIIFSNFSRSSEFVLYELSRAYSLNLKYFGLKNLSINIENLDIFTRKQELKGLLFNNVTFIGGIDRLQSFISSNEALDFVDFENVQTDVV
;
A
#
# COMPACT_ATOMS: atom_id res chain seq x y z
N MET A 1 -66.68 5.01 -13.90
CA MET A 1 -65.30 4.67 -14.33
C MET A 1 -64.38 5.05 -13.18
N ASN A 2 -63.76 4.07 -12.52
CA ASN A 2 -63.10 4.28 -11.23
C ASN A 2 -61.77 5.03 -11.40
N ILE A 3 -61.69 6.25 -10.87
CA ILE A 3 -60.48 7.10 -10.82
C ILE A 3 -59.29 6.35 -10.22
N TRP A 4 -59.55 5.49 -9.23
CA TRP A 4 -58.55 4.61 -8.63
C TRP A 4 -57.89 3.64 -9.62
N LYS A 5 -58.65 3.12 -10.61
CA LYS A 5 -58.10 2.25 -11.65
C LYS A 5 -57.25 3.01 -12.66
N SER A 6 -57.56 4.29 -12.97
CA SER A 6 -56.72 5.07 -13.89
C SER A 6 -55.41 5.47 -13.22
N ILE A 7 -55.44 5.89 -11.94
CA ILE A 7 -54.23 6.21 -11.16
C ILE A 7 -53.31 4.99 -11.02
N GLU A 8 -53.88 3.80 -10.84
CA GLU A 8 -53.11 2.55 -10.74
C GLU A 8 -52.46 2.16 -12.07
N ILE A 9 -53.17 2.36 -13.20
CA ILE A 9 -52.62 2.15 -14.55
C ILE A 9 -51.51 3.17 -14.85
N ASP A 10 -51.74 4.45 -14.55
CA ASP A 10 -50.75 5.52 -14.76
C ASP A 10 -49.47 5.28 -13.94
N MET A 11 -49.59 4.81 -12.69
CA MET A 11 -48.42 4.45 -11.87
C MET A 11 -47.66 3.23 -12.39
N ILE A 12 -48.34 2.26 -12.99
CA ILE A 12 -47.69 1.10 -13.64
C ILE A 12 -46.94 1.54 -14.90
N GLU A 13 -47.52 2.44 -15.70
CA GLU A 13 -46.87 2.98 -16.90
C GLU A 13 -45.63 3.81 -16.54
N VAL A 14 -45.70 4.67 -15.53
CA VAL A 14 -44.55 5.44 -15.04
C VAL A 14 -43.42 4.53 -14.55
N LYS A 15 -43.74 3.46 -13.79
CA LYS A 15 -42.74 2.46 -13.37
C LYS A 15 -42.11 1.73 -14.56
N ARG A 16 -42.90 1.34 -15.56
CA ARG A 16 -42.35 0.71 -16.77
C ARG A 16 -41.44 1.69 -17.50
N LEU A 17 -41.84 2.94 -17.67
CA LEU A 17 -41.06 3.96 -18.34
C LEU A 17 -39.73 4.22 -17.63
N TYR A 18 -39.72 4.19 -16.29
CA TYR A 18 -38.49 4.27 -15.49
C TYR A 18 -37.56 3.06 -15.70
N ILE A 19 -38.12 1.85 -15.78
CA ILE A 19 -37.35 0.63 -16.10
C ILE A 19 -36.77 0.71 -17.52
N TRP A 20 -37.54 1.19 -18.50
CA TRP A 20 -37.07 1.38 -19.87
C TRP A 20 -35.97 2.45 -19.94
N ILE A 21 -36.10 3.56 -19.22
CA ILE A 21 -35.03 4.58 -19.13
C ILE A 21 -33.78 3.99 -18.48
N PHE A 22 -33.92 3.24 -17.39
CA PHE A 22 -32.80 2.59 -16.72
C PHE A 22 -32.11 1.56 -17.62
N GLN A 23 -32.86 0.71 -18.32
CA GLN A 23 -32.31 -0.25 -19.28
C GLN A 23 -31.63 0.44 -20.46
N SER A 24 -32.21 1.53 -20.96
CA SER A 24 -31.62 2.35 -22.02
C SER A 24 -30.33 3.03 -21.54
N TYR A 25 -30.31 3.52 -20.30
CA TYR A 25 -29.13 4.12 -19.68
C TYR A 25 -28.03 3.09 -19.48
N VAL A 26 -28.37 1.88 -19.03
CA VAL A 26 -27.44 0.75 -18.93
C VAL A 26 -26.91 0.33 -20.31
N LEU A 27 -27.76 0.29 -21.34
CA LEU A 27 -27.33 -0.05 -22.71
C LEU A 27 -26.47 1.05 -23.34
N ILE A 28 -26.77 2.32 -23.12
CA ILE A 28 -25.94 3.46 -23.54
C ILE A 28 -24.60 3.41 -22.80
N TYR A 29 -24.61 3.13 -21.50
CA TYR A 29 -23.41 2.96 -20.69
C TYR A 29 -22.53 1.80 -21.20
N PHE A 30 -23.13 0.66 -21.56
CA PHE A 30 -22.41 -0.46 -22.19
C PHE A 30 -21.94 -0.17 -23.63
N ASN A 31 -22.69 0.59 -24.42
CA ASN A 31 -22.27 0.99 -25.78
C ASN A 31 -21.17 2.07 -25.76
N CYS A 32 -21.09 2.89 -24.71
CA CYS A 32 -20.01 3.85 -24.49
C CYS A 32 -18.77 3.20 -23.86
N ALA A 33 -18.89 2.01 -23.27
CA ALA A 33 -17.76 1.21 -22.78
C ALA A 33 -17.00 0.49 -23.92
N SER A 34 -16.90 1.09 -25.10
CA SER A 34 -15.88 0.69 -26.07
C SER A 34 -14.55 1.27 -25.61
N ALA A 35 -13.88 0.55 -24.70
CA ALA A 35 -12.51 0.83 -24.32
C ALA A 35 -11.67 0.98 -25.59
N GLN A 36 -11.04 2.15 -25.77
CA GLN A 36 -10.11 2.38 -26.87
C GLN A 36 -9.04 1.28 -26.83
N LYS A 37 -8.78 0.59 -27.94
CA LYS A 37 -7.78 -0.47 -28.03
C LYS A 37 -6.61 -0.01 -28.90
N PHE A 38 -5.46 0.17 -28.26
CA PHE A 38 -4.19 0.32 -28.94
C PHE A 38 -3.66 -1.07 -29.33
N HIS A 39 -3.13 -1.15 -30.55
CA HIS A 39 -2.54 -2.38 -31.08
C HIS A 39 -1.08 -2.08 -31.42
N TYR A 40 -0.18 -2.80 -30.76
CA TYR A 40 1.25 -2.68 -30.98
C TYR A 40 1.81 -3.99 -31.53
N ILE A 41 2.72 -3.88 -32.48
CA ILE A 41 3.49 -5.00 -32.99
C ILE A 41 4.90 -4.83 -32.48
N PHE A 42 5.49 -5.90 -31.97
CA PHE A 42 6.91 -5.89 -31.62
C PHE A 42 7.66 -6.94 -32.43
N GLU A 43 8.88 -6.61 -32.82
CA GLU A 43 9.80 -7.51 -33.48
C GLU A 43 11.18 -7.43 -32.83
N LYS A 44 11.85 -8.56 -32.77
CA LYS A 44 13.24 -8.68 -32.40
C LYS A 44 14.09 -8.38 -33.63
N VAL A 45 14.95 -7.37 -33.53
CA VAL A 45 15.94 -7.03 -34.55
C VAL A 45 17.30 -7.50 -34.07
N GLU A 46 17.80 -8.56 -34.70
CA GLU A 46 19.01 -9.26 -34.27
C GLU A 46 18.96 -9.66 -32.78
N ASN A 47 20.10 -9.83 -32.11
CA ASN A 47 20.16 -10.09 -30.66
C ASN A 47 20.41 -8.80 -29.85
N SER A 48 20.08 -7.63 -30.39
CA SER A 48 20.48 -6.33 -29.83
C SER A 48 19.31 -5.48 -29.34
N GLU A 49 18.15 -5.51 -30.01
CA GLU A 49 17.00 -4.69 -29.64
C GLU A 49 15.65 -5.31 -30.02
N ILE A 50 14.59 -4.92 -29.29
CA ILE A 50 13.20 -5.18 -29.66
C ILE A 50 12.58 -3.87 -30.10
N ARG A 51 12.04 -3.82 -31.32
CA ARG A 51 11.37 -2.65 -31.88
C ARG A 51 9.87 -2.79 -31.73
N PHE A 52 9.21 -1.71 -31.33
CA PHE A 52 7.75 -1.62 -31.24
C PHE A 52 7.22 -0.65 -32.30
N TYR A 53 6.11 -1.06 -32.92
CA TYR A 53 5.39 -0.36 -33.99
C TYR A 53 3.94 -0.17 -33.58
N ASN A 54 3.35 0.96 -33.97
CA ASN A 54 1.93 1.23 -33.76
C ASN A 54 1.13 0.89 -35.02
N GLU A 55 0.02 0.16 -34.88
CA GLU A 55 -0.99 0.05 -35.95
C GLU A 55 -1.80 1.36 -35.95
N VAL A 56 -1.61 2.23 -36.95
CA VAL A 56 -2.33 3.51 -37.02
C VAL A 56 -3.81 3.27 -37.29
N HIS A 57 -4.66 3.54 -36.29
CA HIS A 57 -6.06 3.86 -36.52
C HIS A 57 -6.23 5.37 -36.46
N ASN A 58 -6.58 5.98 -37.60
CA ASN A 58 -6.94 7.39 -37.71
C ASN A 58 -8.26 7.61 -36.98
N ASP A 59 -8.23 8.07 -35.73
CA ASP A 59 -9.33 8.83 -35.13
C ASP A 59 -8.74 9.75 -34.05
N ASP A 60 -9.17 11.01 -34.08
CA ASP A 60 -8.69 12.08 -33.19
C ASP A 60 -8.88 11.71 -31.71
N ILE A 61 -7.77 11.74 -30.98
CA ILE A 61 -7.60 11.13 -29.66
C ILE A 61 -8.12 12.08 -28.58
N ILE A 62 -9.27 11.77 -27.98
CA ILE A 62 -9.72 12.38 -26.72
C ILE A 62 -9.60 11.31 -25.63
N LEU A 63 -8.67 11.53 -24.69
CA LEU A 63 -8.50 10.71 -23.49
C LEU A 63 -9.66 10.95 -22.53
N GLU A 64 -10.72 10.15 -22.62
CA GLU A 64 -11.66 10.03 -21.50
C GLU A 64 -11.14 8.97 -20.52
N GLU A 65 -10.74 9.43 -19.33
CA GLU A 65 -10.22 8.62 -18.23
C GLU A 65 -11.36 7.80 -17.60
N SER A 66 -11.66 6.61 -18.16
CA SER A 66 -12.47 5.60 -17.45
C SER A 66 -11.56 4.59 -16.75
N ILE A 67 -11.76 4.44 -15.43
CA ILE A 67 -10.97 3.56 -14.55
C ILE A 67 -11.27 2.07 -14.81
N GLU A 68 -12.42 1.76 -15.42
CA GLU A 68 -12.97 0.41 -15.48
C GLU A 68 -12.45 -0.45 -16.65
N ASP A 69 -11.64 0.14 -17.56
CA ASP A 69 -11.27 -0.49 -18.82
C ASP A 69 -9.74 -0.69 -19.03
N ILE A 70 -8.92 -0.67 -17.97
CA ILE A 70 -7.47 -0.90 -18.11
C ILE A 70 -7.19 -2.39 -18.41
N ASN A 71 -6.71 -2.70 -19.61
CA ASN A 71 -6.34 -4.04 -20.03
C ASN A 71 -5.00 -4.07 -20.79
N LEU A 72 -4.32 -5.21 -20.75
CA LEU A 72 -3.13 -5.51 -21.55
C LEU A 72 -3.09 -7.00 -21.84
N ASN A 73 -3.02 -7.35 -23.12
CA ASN A 73 -2.90 -8.73 -23.61
C ASN A 73 -1.70 -8.84 -24.55
N ILE A 74 -0.95 -9.93 -24.44
CA ILE A 74 0.23 -10.19 -25.27
C ILE A 74 0.00 -11.49 -26.04
N PHE A 75 0.19 -11.43 -27.36
CA PHE A 75 0.02 -12.56 -28.27
C PHE A 75 1.35 -12.83 -29.00
N TYR A 76 1.85 -14.06 -28.89
CA TYR A 76 3.07 -14.51 -29.56
C TYR A 76 2.71 -15.33 -30.80
N GLY A 77 3.37 -15.10 -31.94
CA GLY A 77 3.21 -15.96 -33.12
C GLY A 77 3.23 -15.26 -34.48
N SER A 78 3.19 -16.10 -35.53
CA SER A 78 3.23 -15.72 -36.94
C SER A 78 1.92 -15.05 -37.40
N TYR A 79 1.79 -13.73 -37.23
CA TYR A 79 0.75 -12.96 -37.92
C TYR A 79 1.15 -12.79 -39.40
N SER A 80 0.26 -13.22 -40.30
CA SER A 80 0.55 -13.37 -41.72
C SER A 80 0.45 -12.09 -42.55
N ASP A 81 0.00 -10.96 -42.00
CA ASP A 81 -0.27 -9.77 -42.81
C ASP A 81 0.10 -8.47 -42.08
N LEU A 82 1.39 -8.11 -42.13
CA LEU A 82 1.84 -6.74 -41.85
C LEU A 82 1.56 -5.85 -43.07
N ASN A 83 0.27 -5.68 -43.41
CA ASN A 83 -0.17 -4.87 -44.55
C ASN A 83 -0.71 -3.50 -44.11
N GLY A 84 0.05 -2.79 -43.28
CA GLY A 84 -0.24 -1.42 -42.86
C GLY A 84 1.04 -0.59 -42.73
N ASP A 85 0.92 0.74 -42.84
CA ASP A 85 2.02 1.68 -42.63
C ASP A 85 2.45 1.64 -41.15
N LEU A 86 3.42 0.79 -40.83
CA LEU A 86 4.00 0.68 -39.50
C LEU A 86 4.98 1.83 -39.28
N ILE A 87 4.67 2.71 -38.34
CA ILE A 87 5.61 3.75 -37.90
C ILE A 87 6.37 3.21 -36.68
N HIS A 88 7.70 3.27 -36.73
CA HIS A 88 8.58 2.91 -35.61
C HIS A 88 8.53 3.98 -34.53
N PHE A 89 8.40 3.57 -33.26
CA PHE A 89 8.28 4.52 -32.15
C PHE A 89 9.20 4.23 -30.95
N PHE A 90 9.55 2.98 -30.68
CA PHE A 90 10.35 2.64 -29.49
C PHE A 90 11.24 1.42 -29.72
N ALA A 91 12.43 1.45 -29.12
CA ALA A 91 13.37 0.34 -29.12
C ALA A 91 13.79 0.01 -27.68
N TYR A 92 13.52 -1.23 -27.27
CA TYR A 92 13.95 -1.79 -25.99
C TYR A 92 15.32 -2.44 -26.13
N LYS A 93 16.23 -2.14 -25.19
CA LYS A 93 17.60 -2.64 -25.14
C LYS A 93 17.97 -3.07 -23.72
N THR A 94 19.04 -3.85 -23.59
CA THR A 94 19.52 -4.35 -22.29
C THR A 94 20.03 -3.26 -21.35
N ASP A 95 20.33 -2.06 -21.86
CA ASP A 95 20.81 -0.90 -21.09
C ASP A 95 19.68 0.04 -20.61
N ASN A 96 18.41 -0.32 -20.84
CA ASN A 96 17.28 0.42 -20.28
C ASN A 96 17.36 0.50 -18.74
N PHE A 97 16.99 1.67 -18.19
CA PHE A 97 17.03 1.91 -16.75
C PHE A 97 16.16 0.91 -15.97
N ILE A 98 14.93 0.69 -16.43
CA ILE A 98 14.06 -0.39 -15.98
C ILE A 98 14.12 -1.53 -16.99
N ARG A 99 14.39 -2.73 -16.47
CA ARG A 99 14.47 -3.95 -17.27
C ARG A 99 13.28 -4.86 -17.02
N PHE A 100 12.93 -5.61 -18.05
CA PHE A 100 11.79 -6.51 -18.07
C PHE A 100 12.23 -7.91 -18.44
N LYS A 101 11.95 -8.89 -17.58
CA LYS A 101 12.39 -10.26 -17.80
C LYS A 101 11.81 -10.85 -19.08
N VAL A 102 10.53 -10.60 -19.38
CA VAL A 102 9.88 -11.11 -20.59
C VAL A 102 10.55 -10.57 -21.86
N LEU A 103 10.92 -9.28 -21.87
CA LEU A 103 11.61 -8.67 -23.02
C LEU A 103 13.07 -9.11 -23.11
N ASP A 104 13.75 -9.25 -21.97
CA ASP A 104 15.12 -9.77 -21.92
C ASP A 104 15.19 -11.23 -22.41
N ASP A 105 14.20 -12.06 -22.05
CA ASP A 105 14.11 -13.44 -22.52
C ASP A 105 13.94 -13.47 -24.05
N ILE A 106 13.09 -12.61 -24.63
CA ILE A 106 12.92 -12.46 -26.09
C ILE A 106 14.24 -12.05 -26.77
N LEU A 107 15.00 -11.11 -26.18
CA LEU A 107 16.32 -10.71 -26.70
C LEU A 107 17.33 -11.86 -26.74
N VAL A 108 17.20 -12.85 -25.87
CA VAL A 108 18.12 -14.01 -25.80
C VAL A 108 17.71 -15.16 -26.73
N LEU A 109 16.43 -15.25 -27.13
CA LEU A 109 15.93 -16.33 -28.01
C LEU A 109 16.74 -16.50 -29.29
N SER A 110 16.89 -17.72 -29.78
CA SER A 110 17.55 -17.96 -31.07
C SER A 110 16.72 -17.37 -32.22
N ALA A 111 17.34 -17.03 -33.36
CA ALA A 111 16.63 -16.45 -34.51
C ALA A 111 15.49 -17.34 -35.07
N SER A 112 15.45 -18.62 -34.71
CA SER A 112 14.40 -19.59 -35.05
C SER A 112 13.22 -19.63 -34.07
N GLU A 113 13.32 -18.98 -32.90
CA GLU A 113 12.30 -18.98 -31.86
C GLU A 113 11.57 -17.62 -31.86
N CYS A 114 10.25 -17.66 -32.06
CA CYS A 114 9.28 -16.55 -32.13
C CYS A 114 9.87 -15.13 -31.95
N SER A 115 10.26 -14.50 -33.06
CA SER A 115 10.93 -13.19 -33.08
C SER A 115 9.96 -12.01 -33.05
N HIS A 116 8.65 -12.23 -32.95
CA HIS A 116 7.67 -11.16 -33.05
C HIS A 116 6.33 -11.50 -32.36
N GLY A 117 5.56 -10.47 -32.05
CA GLY A 117 4.26 -10.61 -31.40
C GLY A 117 3.42 -9.34 -31.48
N LYS A 118 2.19 -9.44 -30.96
CA LYS A 118 1.21 -8.37 -30.90
C LYS A 118 0.84 -8.09 -29.45
N ILE A 119 0.64 -6.83 -29.12
CA ILE A 119 0.14 -6.38 -27.82
C ILE A 119 -1.12 -5.56 -28.04
N GLU A 120 -2.15 -5.85 -27.25
CA GLU A 120 -3.40 -5.10 -27.26
C GLU A 120 -3.60 -4.52 -25.86
N CYS A 121 -3.76 -3.20 -25.76
CA CYS A 121 -3.97 -2.54 -24.48
C CYS A 121 -4.83 -1.29 -24.62
N SER A 122 -5.40 -0.83 -23.52
CA SER A 122 -6.27 0.36 -23.50
C SER A 122 -5.57 1.68 -23.19
N PHE A 123 -4.23 1.67 -23.18
CA PHE A 123 -3.40 2.84 -22.93
C PHE A 123 -2.21 2.91 -23.90
N ASN A 124 -1.59 4.09 -23.97
CA ASN A 124 -0.40 4.30 -24.80
C ASN A 124 0.84 3.62 -24.18
N LEU A 125 1.07 2.36 -24.56
CA LEU A 125 2.19 1.55 -24.05
C LEU A 125 3.55 2.16 -24.39
N LEU A 126 3.71 2.67 -25.62
CA LEU A 126 5.00 3.20 -26.10
C LEU A 126 5.48 4.36 -25.25
N HIS A 127 4.58 5.30 -24.94
CA HIS A 127 4.89 6.43 -24.08
C HIS A 127 5.36 5.95 -22.70
N LEU A 128 4.68 4.97 -22.10
CA LEU A 128 5.05 4.45 -20.78
C LEU A 128 6.38 3.67 -20.81
N LEU A 129 6.65 2.90 -21.87
CA LEU A 129 7.94 2.23 -22.04
C LEU A 129 9.08 3.23 -22.24
N GLU A 130 8.83 4.34 -22.92
CA GLU A 130 9.81 5.42 -23.08
C GLU A 130 10.19 6.03 -21.72
N LEU A 131 9.22 6.28 -20.84
CA LEU A 131 9.49 6.74 -19.47
C LEU A 131 10.41 5.80 -18.70
N THR A 132 10.31 4.49 -18.95
CA THR A 132 11.09 3.47 -18.24
C THR A 132 12.53 3.34 -18.73
N LYS A 133 12.87 3.97 -19.87
CA LYS A 133 14.21 3.91 -20.48
C LYS A 133 15.24 4.71 -19.70
N ASP A 134 14.87 5.91 -19.24
CA ASP A 134 15.73 6.80 -18.46
C ASP A 134 14.91 7.55 -17.42
N ILE A 135 15.34 7.51 -16.15
CA ILE A 135 14.69 8.22 -15.04
C ILE A 135 14.65 9.74 -15.25
N SER A 136 15.60 10.30 -16.01
CA SER A 136 15.64 11.73 -16.32
C SER A 136 14.45 12.19 -17.18
N SER A 137 13.82 11.26 -17.90
CA SER A 137 12.66 11.50 -18.76
C SER A 137 11.33 11.59 -18.02
N LEU A 138 11.32 11.33 -16.71
CA LEU A 138 10.09 11.42 -15.90
C LEU A 138 9.49 12.83 -15.99
N PRO A 139 8.23 12.98 -16.44
CA PRO A 139 7.58 14.29 -16.49
C PRO A 139 7.32 14.83 -15.09
N ASP A 140 7.08 16.14 -14.99
CA ASP A 140 6.81 16.80 -13.71
C ASP A 140 5.46 16.41 -13.10
N VAL A 141 4.54 15.96 -13.94
CA VAL A 141 3.22 15.45 -13.54
C VAL A 141 3.00 14.09 -14.18
N ILE A 142 2.73 13.09 -13.34
CA ILE A 142 2.24 11.78 -13.75
C ILE A 142 0.89 11.59 -13.06
N ASN A 143 -0.17 11.35 -13.80
CA ASN A 143 -1.48 11.15 -13.18
C ASN A 143 -1.59 9.72 -12.60
N HIS A 144 -2.55 9.50 -11.70
CA HIS A 144 -2.74 8.19 -11.07
C HIS A 144 -3.05 7.08 -12.10
N TYR A 145 -3.68 7.42 -13.24
CA TYR A 145 -3.98 6.48 -14.33
C TYR A 145 -2.71 5.93 -14.97
N GLN A 146 -1.73 6.80 -15.27
CA GLN A 146 -0.42 6.41 -15.78
C GLN A 146 0.34 5.52 -14.78
N ILE A 147 0.23 5.78 -13.47
CA ILE A 147 0.81 4.93 -12.43
C ILE A 147 0.18 3.53 -12.45
N LYS A 148 -1.16 3.44 -12.55
CA LYS A 148 -1.88 2.15 -12.67
C LYS A 148 -1.40 1.38 -13.91
N CYS A 149 -1.26 2.06 -15.05
CA CYS A 149 -0.77 1.44 -16.29
C CYS A 149 0.69 0.96 -16.17
N LEU A 150 1.57 1.76 -15.54
CA LEU A 150 2.97 1.35 -15.27
C LEU A 150 3.04 0.11 -14.39
N LEU A 151 2.23 0.03 -13.33
CA LEU A 151 2.16 -1.14 -12.47
C LEU A 151 1.68 -2.39 -13.24
N LEU A 152 0.74 -2.21 -14.17
CA LEU A 152 0.28 -3.28 -15.06
C LEU A 152 1.42 -3.76 -15.98
N ILE A 153 2.14 -2.84 -16.63
CA ILE A 153 3.32 -3.15 -17.47
C ILE A 153 4.36 -3.92 -16.65
N PHE A 154 4.67 -3.44 -15.44
CA PHE A 154 5.64 -4.08 -14.54
C PHE A 154 5.25 -5.52 -14.22
N ASN A 155 3.95 -5.78 -14.04
CA ASN A 155 3.42 -7.09 -13.74
C ASN A 155 3.47 -8.03 -14.96
N TYR A 156 2.96 -7.59 -16.11
CA TYR A 156 2.87 -8.42 -17.32
C TYR A 156 4.25 -8.72 -17.93
N PHE A 157 5.13 -7.73 -17.99
CA PHE A 157 6.49 -7.91 -18.53
C PHE A 157 7.49 -8.40 -17.48
N ARG A 158 7.05 -8.60 -16.23
CA ARG A 158 7.86 -9.07 -15.10
C ARG A 158 9.12 -8.24 -14.93
N VAL A 159 8.93 -7.02 -14.43
CA VAL A 159 10.02 -6.09 -14.13
C VAL A 159 11.08 -6.74 -13.24
N ILE A 160 12.35 -6.49 -13.53
CA ILE A 160 13.46 -7.02 -12.73
C ILE A 160 13.48 -6.33 -11.37
N ASP A 161 13.58 -7.13 -10.31
CA ASP A 161 13.65 -6.65 -8.92
C ASP A 161 15.07 -6.16 -8.60
N ASP A 162 15.31 -4.87 -8.80
CA ASP A 162 16.59 -4.22 -8.51
C ASP A 162 16.41 -2.86 -7.82
N LYS A 163 17.51 -2.13 -7.62
CA LYS A 163 17.44 -0.78 -7.02
C LYS A 163 16.78 0.25 -7.95
N ASN A 164 16.81 0.05 -9.27
CA ASN A 164 16.38 1.04 -10.25
C ASN A 164 14.86 1.18 -10.23
N ILE A 165 14.11 0.09 -10.12
CA ILE A 165 12.64 0.17 -10.00
C ILE A 165 12.23 0.98 -8.76
N VAL A 166 12.91 0.79 -7.63
CA VAL A 166 12.60 1.55 -6.41
C VAL A 166 12.96 3.02 -6.59
N HIS A 167 14.08 3.35 -7.23
CA HIS A 167 14.46 4.75 -7.52
C HIS A 167 13.52 5.42 -8.52
N PHE A 168 13.08 4.70 -9.55
CA PHE A 168 12.11 5.18 -10.52
C PHE A 168 10.79 5.53 -9.85
N LEU A 169 10.21 4.58 -9.10
CA LEU A 169 8.98 4.79 -8.35
C LEU A 169 9.13 5.90 -7.31
N GLN A 170 10.30 6.02 -6.66
CA GLN A 170 10.58 7.10 -5.71
C GLN A 170 10.52 8.47 -6.40
N GLY A 171 11.06 8.57 -7.62
CA GLY A 171 10.96 9.76 -8.46
C GLY A 171 9.51 10.12 -8.78
N ILE A 172 8.69 9.13 -9.14
CA ILE A 172 7.24 9.31 -9.37
C ILE A 172 6.56 9.84 -8.11
N PHE A 173 6.81 9.23 -6.94
CA PHE A 173 6.22 9.68 -5.68
C PHE A 173 6.59 11.11 -5.33
N PHE A 174 7.87 11.45 -5.46
CA PHE A 174 8.36 12.78 -5.16
C PHE A 174 7.71 13.82 -6.07
N LYS A 175 7.71 13.61 -7.39
CA LYS A 175 7.13 14.56 -8.36
C LYS A 175 5.62 14.68 -8.24
N THR A 176 4.92 13.55 -8.08
CA THR A 176 3.44 13.51 -8.15
C THR A 176 2.78 13.88 -6.82
N PHE A 177 3.25 13.28 -5.72
CA PHE A 177 2.54 13.35 -4.45
C PHE A 177 3.13 14.38 -3.47
N PHE A 178 4.45 14.61 -3.50
CA PHE A 178 5.11 15.47 -2.51
C PHE A 178 5.53 16.86 -3.04
N TYR A 179 5.91 16.97 -4.31
CA TYR A 179 6.39 18.23 -4.90
C TYR A 179 5.25 19.17 -5.35
N GLN A 180 4.15 18.63 -5.86
CA GLN A 180 3.07 19.46 -6.43
C GLN A 180 2.16 20.08 -5.35
N ASN A 181 1.78 21.35 -5.55
CA ASN A 181 0.74 22.03 -4.78
C ASN A 181 -0.69 21.65 -5.22
N ALA A 182 -0.93 20.38 -5.56
CA ALA A 182 -2.29 19.89 -5.82
C ALA A 182 -3.05 19.70 -4.50
N ASN A 183 -4.39 19.80 -4.56
CA ASN A 183 -5.26 19.62 -3.40
C ASN A 183 -5.01 18.25 -2.73
N GLU A 184 -4.69 18.28 -1.42
CA GLU A 184 -4.38 17.09 -0.61
C GLU A 184 -5.47 16.01 -0.73
N LYS A 185 -6.76 16.39 -0.82
CA LYS A 185 -7.86 15.42 -0.93
C LYS A 185 -7.79 14.58 -2.20
N ASN A 186 -7.43 15.17 -3.34
CA ASN A 186 -7.35 14.44 -4.60
C ASN A 186 -6.23 13.40 -4.53
N LYS A 187 -5.07 13.80 -4.00
CA LYS A 187 -3.92 12.90 -3.83
C LYS A 187 -4.22 11.70 -2.92
N ILE A 188 -5.08 11.87 -1.91
CA ILE A 188 -5.51 10.77 -1.03
C ILE A 188 -6.35 9.76 -1.83
N LEU A 189 -7.34 10.26 -2.57
CA LEU A 189 -8.19 9.44 -3.44
C LEU A 189 -7.36 8.68 -4.47
N ASP A 190 -6.41 9.36 -5.12
CA ASP A 190 -5.49 8.76 -6.08
C ASP A 190 -4.71 7.57 -5.48
N LEU A 191 -4.19 7.72 -4.24
CA LEU A 191 -3.47 6.65 -3.56
C LEU A 191 -4.39 5.48 -3.19
N GLU A 192 -5.60 5.76 -2.66
CA GLU A 192 -6.58 4.71 -2.37
C GLU A 192 -6.91 3.90 -3.62
N GLU A 193 -7.12 4.58 -4.75
CA GLU A 193 -7.39 3.94 -6.02
C GLU A 193 -6.21 3.12 -6.55
N ILE A 194 -4.97 3.61 -6.42
CA ILE A 194 -3.79 2.85 -6.84
C ILE A 194 -3.64 1.58 -5.98
N PHE A 195 -3.81 1.66 -4.66
CA PHE A 195 -3.75 0.46 -3.80
C PHE A 195 -4.93 -0.50 -4.05
N GLY A 196 -6.12 0.04 -4.34
CA GLY A 196 -7.26 -0.74 -4.81
C GLY A 196 -6.93 -1.49 -6.10
N PHE A 197 -6.34 -0.79 -7.08
CA PHE A 197 -5.90 -1.35 -8.35
C PHE A 197 -4.87 -2.48 -8.18
N ILE A 198 -3.84 -2.26 -7.36
CA ILE A 198 -2.82 -3.28 -7.02
C ILE A 198 -3.48 -4.58 -6.55
N THR A 199 -4.54 -4.44 -5.75
CA THR A 199 -5.28 -5.58 -5.19
C THR A 199 -6.18 -6.26 -6.24
N ILE A 200 -6.94 -5.47 -7.02
CA ILE A 200 -7.85 -5.97 -8.06
C ILE A 200 -7.09 -6.75 -9.15
N PHE A 201 -5.98 -6.18 -9.63
CA PHE A 201 -5.17 -6.76 -10.70
C PHE A 201 -4.14 -7.79 -10.21
N LYS A 202 -4.14 -8.12 -8.91
CA LYS A 202 -3.24 -9.10 -8.28
C LYS A 202 -1.77 -8.86 -8.66
N ILE A 203 -1.34 -7.61 -8.56
CA ILE A 203 0.05 -7.23 -8.87
C ILE A 203 1.01 -8.00 -7.96
N ASP A 204 2.09 -8.52 -8.53
CA ASP A 204 3.06 -9.36 -7.83
C ASP A 204 3.60 -8.73 -6.54
N SER A 205 3.81 -9.57 -5.52
CA SER A 205 4.14 -9.11 -4.17
C SER A 205 5.45 -8.32 -4.07
N TYR A 206 6.41 -8.57 -4.96
CA TYR A 206 7.69 -7.84 -4.99
C TYR A 206 7.51 -6.43 -5.59
N ILE A 207 6.66 -6.28 -6.62
CA ILE A 207 6.30 -4.97 -7.20
C ILE A 207 5.56 -4.14 -6.14
N LYS A 208 4.60 -4.76 -5.43
CA LYS A 208 3.90 -4.13 -4.31
C LYS A 208 4.89 -3.64 -3.24
N ARG A 209 5.87 -4.49 -2.84
CA ARG A 209 6.93 -4.10 -1.90
C ARG A 209 7.77 -2.94 -2.42
N ASN A 210 8.20 -2.97 -3.68
CA ASN A 210 8.98 -1.90 -4.29
C ASN A 210 8.23 -0.57 -4.36
N PHE A 211 6.93 -0.61 -4.63
CA PHE A 211 6.05 0.57 -4.60
C PHE A 211 5.97 1.18 -3.20
N ILE A 212 5.76 0.35 -2.17
CA ILE A 212 5.74 0.81 -0.78
C ILE A 212 7.12 1.33 -0.35
N SER A 213 8.19 0.64 -0.74
CA SER A 213 9.55 1.04 -0.43
C SER A 213 9.91 2.38 -1.07
N ALA A 214 9.44 2.63 -2.29
CA ALA A 214 9.59 3.91 -2.95
C ALA A 214 8.88 5.04 -2.20
N TYR A 215 7.65 4.80 -1.73
CA TYR A 215 6.90 5.76 -0.91
C TYR A 215 7.66 6.13 0.38
N PHE A 216 8.15 5.15 1.14
CA PHE A 216 8.91 5.44 2.36
C PHE A 216 10.25 6.13 2.06
N LYS A 217 10.96 5.73 1.01
CA LYS A 217 12.20 6.40 0.60
C LYS A 217 11.99 7.84 0.15
N SER A 218 10.86 8.18 -0.48
CA SER A 218 10.54 9.57 -0.80
C SER A 218 10.32 10.45 0.44
N LEU A 219 10.01 9.84 1.58
CA LEU A 219 9.91 10.50 2.89
C LEU A 219 11.19 10.36 3.73
N ALA A 220 12.28 9.83 3.14
CA ALA A 220 13.54 9.54 3.82
C ALA A 220 13.41 8.59 5.03
N ILE A 221 12.45 7.66 4.99
CA ILE A 221 12.25 6.64 6.04
C ILE A 221 13.01 5.38 5.66
N GLU A 222 14.04 5.06 6.44
CA GLU A 222 14.78 3.79 6.34
C GLU A 222 13.93 2.65 6.89
N HIS A 223 13.84 1.57 6.11
CA HIS A 223 12.95 0.46 6.41
C HIS A 223 13.42 -0.84 5.77
N VAL A 224 12.95 -1.96 6.33
CA VAL A 224 13.11 -3.30 5.77
C VAL A 224 11.83 -4.11 5.93
N PHE A 225 11.64 -5.08 5.04
CA PHE A 225 10.59 -6.09 5.19
C PHE A 225 11.20 -7.39 5.72
N TYR A 226 10.59 -7.98 6.74
CA TYR A 226 10.97 -9.28 7.29
C TYR A 226 9.72 -10.12 7.51
N GLU A 227 9.61 -11.26 6.80
CA GLU A 227 8.45 -12.17 6.92
C GLU A 227 7.10 -11.44 6.85
N GLU A 228 6.96 -10.53 5.89
CA GLU A 228 5.78 -9.66 5.67
C GLU A 228 5.54 -8.56 6.73
N ASN A 229 6.34 -8.51 7.78
CA ASN A 229 6.38 -7.39 8.73
C ASN A 229 7.18 -6.23 8.15
N LEU A 230 6.80 -5.02 8.53
CA LEU A 230 7.49 -3.78 8.18
C LEU A 230 8.28 -3.30 9.40
N ILE A 231 9.56 -3.00 9.19
CA ILE A 231 10.43 -2.53 10.26
C ILE A 231 11.01 -1.19 9.84
N PHE A 232 10.77 -0.16 10.65
CA PHE A 232 11.41 1.14 10.49
C PHE A 232 12.70 1.20 11.31
N LEU A 233 13.74 1.74 10.68
CA LEU A 233 15.09 1.81 11.21
C LEU A 233 15.58 3.26 11.18
N SER A 234 16.49 3.59 12.08
CA SER A 234 17.24 4.85 12.07
C SER A 234 18.31 4.81 10.98
N ASN A 235 18.90 3.62 10.74
CA ASN A 235 19.84 3.38 9.66
C ASN A 235 19.94 1.88 9.32
N LYS A 236 20.55 1.56 8.18
CA LYS A 236 20.68 0.19 7.65
C LYS A 236 21.55 -0.77 8.48
N LYS A 237 22.32 -0.28 9.46
CA LYS A 237 23.20 -1.09 10.31
C LYS A 237 22.60 -1.38 11.68
N GLU A 238 21.41 -0.86 11.95
CA GLU A 238 20.75 -1.01 13.23
C GLU A 238 20.39 -2.48 13.48
N MET A 239 20.69 -2.98 14.69
CA MET A 239 20.32 -4.34 15.07
C MET A 239 18.82 -4.42 15.33
N ILE A 240 18.22 -5.52 14.89
CA ILE A 240 16.79 -5.79 15.02
C ILE A 240 16.65 -6.99 15.96
N ASP A 241 15.90 -6.81 17.05
CA ASP A 241 15.52 -7.91 17.93
C ASP A 241 14.25 -8.59 17.41
N PHE A 242 14.42 -9.71 16.72
CA PHE A 242 13.30 -10.48 16.16
C PHE A 242 12.46 -11.16 17.24
N ASN A 243 12.95 -11.30 18.49
CA ASN A 243 12.16 -11.85 19.61
C ASN A 243 11.03 -10.91 20.06
N LEU A 244 10.98 -9.70 19.50
CA LEU A 244 9.87 -8.78 19.71
C LEU A 244 8.58 -9.29 19.06
N PHE A 245 8.68 -9.98 17.93
CA PHE A 245 7.54 -10.61 17.27
C PHE A 245 7.01 -11.78 18.12
N ASN A 246 5.69 -11.98 18.11
CA ASN A 246 5.06 -13.04 18.88
C ASN A 246 4.00 -13.74 18.01
N ASP A 247 4.13 -15.06 17.88
CA ASP A 247 3.31 -15.89 17.00
C ASP A 247 1.84 -15.96 17.44
N HIS A 248 1.53 -15.66 18.70
CA HIS A 248 0.16 -15.60 19.19
C HIS A 248 -0.58 -14.32 18.78
N ILE A 249 0.11 -13.34 18.19
CA ILE A 249 -0.50 -12.13 17.64
C ILE A 249 -0.73 -12.35 16.14
N PRO A 250 -1.99 -12.56 15.68
CA PRO A 250 -2.30 -12.98 14.32
C PRO A 250 -2.34 -11.79 13.35
N TYR A 251 -1.40 -10.86 13.48
CA TYR A 251 -1.36 -9.61 12.72
C TYR A 251 0.06 -9.32 12.25
N LYS A 252 0.17 -8.79 11.02
CA LYS A 252 1.42 -8.24 10.53
C LYS A 252 1.81 -7.03 11.36
N ASN A 253 3.10 -6.94 11.65
CA ASN A 253 3.66 -5.96 12.56
C ASN A 253 4.29 -4.80 11.78
N LEU A 254 4.05 -3.60 12.28
CA LEU A 254 4.95 -2.48 12.13
C LEU A 254 5.84 -2.43 13.36
N LEU A 255 7.14 -2.66 13.20
CA LEU A 255 8.13 -2.46 14.26
C LEU A 255 8.80 -1.11 14.05
N ILE A 256 8.66 -0.22 15.03
CA ILE A 256 9.49 0.98 15.15
C ILE A 256 10.64 0.61 16.08
N ASN A 257 11.83 0.39 15.50
CA ASN A 257 12.93 -0.24 16.24
C ASN A 257 13.56 0.67 17.31
N ASN A 258 13.41 1.98 17.15
CA ASN A 258 13.90 2.99 18.09
C ASN A 258 12.90 4.15 18.17
N CYS A 259 12.60 4.65 19.37
CA CYS A 259 11.68 5.76 19.57
C CYS A 259 12.10 7.07 18.90
N LYS A 260 13.40 7.30 18.61
CA LYS A 260 13.81 8.45 17.78
C LYS A 260 13.15 8.44 16.41
N ILE A 261 12.94 7.25 15.85
CA ILE A 261 12.23 7.08 14.58
C ILE A 261 10.78 7.51 14.75
N LEU A 262 10.14 7.14 15.86
CA LEU A 262 8.79 7.59 16.19
C LEU A 262 8.73 9.13 16.28
N CYS A 263 9.70 9.78 16.92
CA CYS A 263 9.76 11.25 16.95
C CYS A 263 9.89 11.87 15.54
N ASN A 264 10.74 11.29 14.69
CA ASN A 264 10.88 11.77 13.31
C ASN A 264 9.59 11.56 12.51
N LEU A 265 8.91 10.43 12.73
CA LEU A 265 7.62 10.13 12.12
C LEU A 265 6.54 11.12 12.57
N GLU A 266 6.46 11.42 13.86
CA GLU A 266 5.55 12.45 14.41
C GLU A 266 5.71 13.78 13.66
N ASN A 267 6.94 14.22 13.42
CA ASN A 267 7.22 15.43 12.63
C ASN A 267 6.77 15.32 11.17
N ILE A 268 7.08 14.22 10.47
CA ILE A 268 6.67 13.98 9.08
C ILE A 268 5.12 13.98 8.97
N LEU A 269 4.46 13.42 9.97
CA LEU A 269 3.03 13.13 9.97
C LEU A 269 2.18 14.31 10.49
N THR A 270 2.82 15.41 10.88
CA THR A 270 2.14 16.72 11.01
C THR A 270 1.44 17.12 9.70
N ASN A 271 1.96 16.67 8.56
CA ASN A 271 1.29 16.79 7.28
C ASN A 271 0.12 15.79 7.21
N ARG A 272 -1.11 16.33 7.19
CA ARG A 272 -2.35 15.54 7.16
C ARG A 272 -2.45 14.62 5.94
N TYR A 273 -1.96 15.05 4.77
CA TYR A 273 -1.92 14.22 3.58
C TYR A 273 -1.05 12.97 3.80
N ILE A 274 0.14 13.15 4.36
CA ILE A 274 1.06 12.04 4.64
C ILE A 274 0.45 11.10 5.69
N LEU A 275 -0.15 11.66 6.75
CA LEU A 275 -0.86 10.89 7.75
C LEU A 275 -1.92 9.98 7.12
N GLU A 276 -2.84 10.51 6.32
CA GLU A 276 -3.91 9.71 5.70
C GLU A 276 -3.32 8.68 4.71
N SER A 277 -2.28 9.04 3.98
CA SER A 277 -1.56 8.13 3.08
C SER A 277 -0.97 6.93 3.84
N PHE A 278 -0.42 7.14 5.03
CA PHE A 278 0.03 6.06 5.92
C PHE A 278 -1.12 5.13 6.32
N LYS A 279 -2.30 5.69 6.64
CA LYS A 279 -3.47 4.88 7.01
C LYS A 279 -3.90 3.97 5.86
N ILE A 280 -3.94 4.50 4.64
CA ILE A 280 -4.27 3.77 3.42
C ILE A 280 -3.24 2.66 3.19
N LEU A 281 -1.95 3.00 3.28
CA LEU A 281 -0.86 2.06 3.06
C LEU A 281 -0.92 0.90 4.05
N PHE A 282 -1.01 1.17 5.35
CA PHE A 282 -1.08 0.12 6.39
C PHE A 282 -2.29 -0.77 6.23
N LYS A 283 -3.45 -0.21 5.84
CA LYS A 283 -4.63 -0.99 5.49
C LYS A 283 -4.38 -1.88 4.26
N ALA A 284 -3.71 -1.36 3.23
CA ALA A 284 -3.42 -2.10 2.01
C ALA A 284 -2.41 -3.25 2.20
N ILE A 285 -1.52 -3.15 3.18
CA ILE A 285 -0.59 -4.25 3.55
C ILE A 285 -1.05 -5.10 4.73
N ASP A 286 -2.24 -4.83 5.25
CA ASP A 286 -2.82 -5.54 6.39
C ASP A 286 -1.96 -5.51 7.66
N ILE A 287 -1.25 -4.40 7.89
CA ILE A 287 -0.59 -4.16 9.16
C ILE A 287 -1.64 -3.75 10.19
N LYS A 288 -1.70 -4.51 11.27
CA LYS A 288 -2.64 -4.32 12.38
C LYS A 288 -1.98 -4.44 13.74
N SER A 289 -0.69 -4.74 13.81
CA SER A 289 0.09 -4.76 15.05
C SER A 289 1.18 -3.70 15.00
N LEU A 290 1.34 -2.97 16.09
CA LEU A 290 2.40 -1.97 16.26
C LEU A 290 3.31 -2.40 17.40
N ILE A 291 4.61 -2.50 17.14
CA ILE A 291 5.63 -2.72 18.14
C ILE A 291 6.49 -1.48 18.20
N ILE A 292 6.59 -0.87 19.38
CA ILE A 292 7.48 0.26 19.61
C ILE A 292 8.59 -0.22 20.52
N ASN A 293 9.80 -0.23 19.99
CA ASN A 293 11.01 -0.60 20.70
C ASN A 293 11.84 0.66 20.95
N ASN A 294 12.43 0.75 22.13
CA ASN A 294 13.34 1.82 22.48
C ASN A 294 14.76 1.27 22.70
N HIS A 295 15.40 0.88 21.61
CA HIS A 295 16.74 0.30 21.64
C HIS A 295 17.78 1.33 22.11
N HIS A 296 18.32 1.13 23.33
CA HIS A 296 19.51 1.79 23.90
C HIS A 296 19.47 3.28 24.29
N GLU A 297 18.35 3.98 24.29
CA GLU A 297 18.36 5.40 24.67
C GLU A 297 17.35 5.77 25.74
N LEU A 298 17.83 6.49 26.77
CA LEU A 298 16.96 7.17 27.72
C LEU A 298 16.25 8.29 26.96
N ILE A 299 14.98 8.08 26.60
CA ILE A 299 14.12 9.17 26.16
C ILE A 299 13.92 10.06 27.39
N THR A 300 14.57 11.23 27.39
CA THR A 300 14.42 12.24 28.44
C THR A 300 13.28 13.21 28.15
N ASP A 301 12.83 13.28 26.90
CA ASP A 301 11.94 14.32 26.44
C ASP A 301 10.51 13.79 26.31
N ILE A 302 9.54 14.60 26.76
CA ILE A 302 8.11 14.33 26.60
C ILE A 302 7.82 14.40 25.11
N ILE A 303 7.59 13.24 24.48
CA ILE A 303 7.25 13.15 23.05
C ILE A 303 5.74 13.40 22.94
N ASP A 304 5.32 14.44 22.23
CA ASP A 304 3.91 14.58 21.85
C ASP A 304 3.56 13.50 20.82
N PHE A 305 2.79 12.50 21.25
CA PHE A 305 2.36 11.34 20.46
C PHE A 305 1.13 11.64 19.59
N HIS A 306 1.17 12.71 18.78
CA HIS A 306 0.03 13.18 17.99
C HIS A 306 -0.37 12.21 16.86
N PHE A 307 0.58 11.75 16.05
CA PHE A 307 0.41 10.75 15.00
C PHE A 307 -0.05 9.42 15.60
N PHE A 308 0.59 9.00 16.69
CA PHE A 308 0.22 7.78 17.38
C PHE A 308 -1.27 7.84 17.73
N ASN A 309 -1.73 8.88 18.43
CA ASN A 309 -3.14 9.07 18.77
C ASN A 309 -4.09 9.05 17.55
N GLN A 310 -3.66 9.59 16.40
CA GLN A 310 -4.49 9.67 15.19
C GLN A 310 -4.53 8.39 14.35
N THR A 311 -3.62 7.45 14.58
CA THR A 311 -3.52 6.18 13.83
C THR A 311 -3.86 4.94 14.65
N LEU A 312 -4.02 5.08 15.97
CA LEU A 312 -4.39 4.01 16.89
C LEU A 312 -5.60 3.18 16.46
N CYS A 313 -6.56 3.77 15.74
CA CYS A 313 -7.74 3.07 15.26
C CYS A 313 -7.44 1.96 14.23
N ILE A 314 -6.27 1.99 13.58
CA ILE A 314 -5.83 0.98 12.62
C ILE A 314 -5.33 -0.27 13.33
N PHE A 315 -4.66 -0.07 14.47
CA PHE A 315 -4.00 -1.15 15.18
C PHE A 315 -4.98 -1.92 16.06
N LYS A 316 -4.82 -3.25 16.05
CA LYS A 316 -5.49 -4.22 16.92
C LYS A 316 -4.56 -4.83 17.95
N SER A 317 -3.26 -4.58 17.82
CA SER A 317 -2.24 -5.02 18.76
C SER A 317 -1.21 -3.91 18.95
N ILE A 318 -0.80 -3.69 20.20
CA ILE A 318 0.30 -2.78 20.54
C ILE A 318 1.23 -3.43 21.55
N ILE A 319 2.54 -3.39 21.29
CA ILE A 319 3.59 -3.87 22.18
C ILE A 319 4.61 -2.77 22.43
N PHE A 320 4.97 -2.52 23.68
CA PHE A 320 6.09 -1.64 24.05
C PHE A 320 7.26 -2.45 24.59
N SER A 321 8.47 -2.11 24.15
CA SER A 321 9.69 -2.78 24.59
C SER A 321 10.80 -1.81 24.98
N ASN A 322 11.55 -2.16 26.03
CA ASN A 322 12.79 -1.49 26.45
C ASN A 322 12.61 -0.02 26.89
N PHE A 323 11.49 0.30 27.53
CA PHE A 323 11.24 1.63 28.11
C PHE A 323 11.65 1.68 29.59
N SER A 324 12.46 2.67 29.97
CA SER A 324 12.95 2.81 31.34
C SER A 324 12.16 3.80 32.21
N ARG A 325 11.58 4.86 31.63
CA ARG A 325 10.82 5.89 32.37
C ARG A 325 9.58 6.45 31.66
N SER A 326 9.40 6.19 30.36
CA SER A 326 8.32 6.80 29.55
C SER A 326 7.10 5.88 29.37
N SER A 327 7.08 4.69 29.98
CA SER A 327 6.00 3.72 29.84
C SER A 327 4.65 4.25 30.37
N GLU A 328 4.68 5.02 31.46
CA GLU A 328 3.48 5.61 32.06
C GLU A 328 2.85 6.68 31.17
N PHE A 329 3.68 7.54 30.58
CA PHE A 329 3.22 8.60 29.67
C PHE A 329 2.60 8.02 28.40
N VAL A 330 3.20 6.95 27.86
CA VAL A 330 2.65 6.22 26.72
C VAL A 330 1.30 5.61 27.04
N LEU A 331 1.13 4.97 28.20
CA LEU A 331 -0.17 4.46 28.65
C LEU A 331 -1.19 5.58 28.85
N TYR A 332 -0.76 6.72 29.39
CA TYR A 332 -1.60 7.90 29.55
C TYR A 332 -2.15 8.37 28.21
N GLU A 333 -1.30 8.54 27.20
CA GLU A 333 -1.71 8.94 25.86
C GLU A 333 -2.64 7.91 25.20
N LEU A 334 -2.31 6.62 25.31
CA LEU A 334 -3.19 5.53 24.88
C LEU A 334 -4.58 5.60 25.53
N SER A 335 -4.63 5.90 26.82
CA SER A 335 -5.89 5.96 27.57
C SER A 335 -6.80 7.13 27.17
N ARG A 336 -6.25 8.13 26.45
CA ARG A 336 -6.99 9.29 25.92
C ARG A 336 -7.55 9.06 24.53
N ALA A 337 -7.13 8.00 23.83
CA ALA A 337 -7.58 7.71 22.49
C ALA A 337 -9.05 7.27 22.47
N TYR A 338 -9.92 8.09 21.87
CA TYR A 338 -11.38 7.89 21.85
C TYR A 338 -11.87 6.67 21.05
N SER A 339 -11.04 6.07 20.20
CA SER A 339 -11.43 5.02 19.24
C SER A 339 -10.56 3.76 19.33
N LEU A 340 -9.83 3.59 20.44
CA LEU A 340 -8.95 2.46 20.64
C LEU A 340 -9.77 1.18 20.89
N ASN A 341 -9.67 0.22 19.96
CA ASN A 341 -10.30 -1.09 20.04
C ASN A 341 -9.21 -2.16 19.83
N LEU A 342 -8.32 -2.25 20.81
CA LEU A 342 -7.24 -3.22 20.84
C LEU A 342 -7.76 -4.58 21.26
N LYS A 343 -7.16 -5.61 20.68
CA LYS A 343 -7.37 -7.01 21.05
C LYS A 343 -6.17 -7.58 21.77
N TYR A 344 -4.96 -7.10 21.47
CA TYR A 344 -3.75 -7.57 22.11
C TYR A 344 -2.95 -6.40 22.65
N PHE A 345 -2.38 -6.58 23.83
CA PHE A 345 -1.51 -5.59 24.45
C PHE A 345 -0.31 -6.29 25.08
N GLY A 346 0.89 -5.72 24.89
CA GLY A 346 2.09 -6.29 25.44
C GLY A 346 3.13 -5.29 25.95
N LEU A 347 3.92 -5.75 26.92
CA LEU A 347 5.02 -5.03 27.53
C LEU A 347 6.24 -5.96 27.60
N LYS A 348 7.41 -5.47 27.21
CA LYS A 348 8.68 -6.23 27.25
C LYS A 348 9.79 -5.39 27.87
N ASN A 349 10.60 -6.00 28.76
CA ASN A 349 11.81 -5.41 29.33
C ASN A 349 11.61 -3.98 29.89
N LEU A 350 10.61 -3.79 30.76
CA LEU A 350 10.29 -2.47 31.31
C LEU A 350 9.66 -2.55 32.70
N SER A 351 9.68 -1.42 33.41
CA SER A 351 8.97 -1.26 34.68
C SER A 351 7.74 -0.38 34.49
N ILE A 352 6.65 -0.68 35.20
CA ILE A 352 5.39 0.07 35.07
C ILE A 352 4.58 0.07 36.37
N ASN A 353 3.97 1.21 36.67
CA ASN A 353 2.99 1.30 37.76
C ASN A 353 1.70 0.57 37.39
N ILE A 354 1.28 -0.35 38.25
CA ILE A 354 0.09 -1.19 38.07
C ILE A 354 -1.21 -0.37 37.94
N GLU A 355 -1.26 0.80 38.58
CA GLU A 355 -2.45 1.67 38.54
C GLU A 355 -2.69 2.23 37.14
N ASN A 356 -1.63 2.65 36.45
CA ASN A 356 -1.71 3.16 35.08
C ASN A 356 -2.14 2.07 34.10
N LEU A 357 -1.62 0.85 34.31
CA LEU A 357 -2.01 -0.31 33.50
C LEU A 357 -3.49 -0.65 33.72
N ASP A 358 -3.95 -0.70 34.96
CA ASP A 358 -5.35 -1.00 35.32
C ASP A 358 -6.33 0.03 34.73
N ILE A 359 -6.00 1.33 34.78
CA ILE A 359 -6.82 2.40 34.17
C ILE A 359 -6.94 2.19 32.66
N PHE A 360 -5.86 1.78 32.01
CA PHE A 360 -5.82 1.54 30.57
C PHE A 360 -6.61 0.27 30.20
N THR A 361 -6.33 -0.86 30.85
CA THR A 361 -6.92 -2.16 30.49
C THR A 361 -8.43 -2.19 30.73
N ARG A 362 -8.95 -1.53 31.76
CA ARG A 362 -10.40 -1.44 32.02
C ARG A 362 -11.20 -0.75 30.91
N LYS A 363 -10.56 0.03 30.05
CA LYS A 363 -11.20 0.70 28.90
C LYS A 363 -11.23 -0.18 27.65
N GLN A 364 -10.68 -1.40 27.70
CA GLN A 364 -10.44 -2.24 26.53
C GLN A 364 -10.99 -3.66 26.75
N GLU A 365 -11.57 -4.24 25.69
CA GLU A 365 -11.96 -5.65 25.65
C GLU A 365 -10.82 -6.49 25.05
N LEU A 366 -9.74 -6.66 25.82
CA LEU A 366 -8.54 -7.36 25.36
C LEU A 366 -8.77 -8.87 25.27
N LYS A 367 -8.33 -9.46 24.17
CA LYS A 367 -8.21 -10.91 23.95
C LYS A 367 -6.89 -11.49 24.42
N GLY A 368 -5.83 -10.69 24.40
CA GLY A 368 -4.48 -11.17 24.74
C GLY A 368 -3.66 -10.18 25.55
N LEU A 369 -2.97 -10.69 26.56
CA LEU A 369 -1.96 -9.96 27.33
C LEU A 369 -0.60 -10.64 27.25
N LEU A 370 0.45 -9.87 26.98
CA LEU A 370 1.81 -10.37 26.84
C LEU A 370 2.79 -9.57 27.69
N PHE A 371 3.31 -10.14 28.78
CA PHE A 371 4.30 -9.48 29.64
C PHE A 371 5.57 -10.31 29.74
N ASN A 372 6.71 -9.76 29.29
CA ASN A 372 8.00 -10.44 29.33
C ASN A 372 9.06 -9.56 30.00
N ASN A 373 9.72 -10.03 31.06
CA ASN A 373 10.68 -9.26 31.85
C ASN A 373 10.09 -7.91 32.30
N VAL A 374 8.89 -7.94 32.88
CA VAL A 374 8.16 -6.74 33.33
C VAL A 374 8.19 -6.67 34.85
N THR A 375 8.56 -5.52 35.38
CA THR A 375 8.49 -5.24 36.83
C THR A 375 7.31 -4.32 37.12
N PHE A 376 6.33 -4.81 37.86
CA PHE A 376 5.20 -4.01 38.34
C PHE A 376 5.57 -3.26 39.62
N ILE A 377 5.37 -1.95 39.61
CA ILE A 377 5.50 -1.10 40.80
C ILE A 377 4.11 -1.03 41.45
N GLY A 378 3.98 -1.59 42.66
CA GLY A 378 2.72 -1.69 43.39
C GLY A 378 2.12 -3.11 43.43
N GLY A 379 1.00 -3.27 44.14
CA GLY A 379 0.36 -4.57 44.38
C GLY A 379 -0.33 -5.15 43.14
N ILE A 380 -0.08 -6.44 42.85
CA ILE A 380 -0.57 -7.13 41.64
C ILE A 380 -2.07 -7.47 41.66
N ASP A 381 -2.73 -7.31 42.81
CA ASP A 381 -4.14 -7.68 43.03
C ASP A 381 -5.09 -7.05 41.98
N ARG A 382 -4.78 -5.83 41.51
CA ARG A 382 -5.57 -5.15 40.47
C ARG A 382 -5.47 -5.82 39.11
N LEU A 383 -4.28 -6.28 38.73
CA LEU A 383 -4.09 -7.03 37.47
C LEU A 383 -4.81 -8.38 37.53
N GLN A 384 -4.74 -9.08 38.66
CA GLN A 384 -5.48 -10.32 38.85
C GLN A 384 -6.99 -10.11 38.76
N SER A 385 -7.49 -9.01 39.33
CA SER A 385 -8.89 -8.62 39.19
C SER A 385 -9.28 -8.38 37.74
N PHE A 386 -8.45 -7.66 36.95
CA PHE A 386 -8.70 -7.45 35.53
C PHE A 386 -8.79 -8.78 34.77
N ILE A 387 -7.77 -9.64 34.92
CA ILE A 387 -7.69 -10.94 34.24
C ILE A 387 -8.92 -11.80 34.57
N SER A 388 -9.35 -11.79 35.83
CA SER A 388 -10.52 -12.58 36.28
C SER A 388 -11.85 -12.01 35.78
N SER A 389 -11.92 -10.71 35.51
CA SER A 389 -13.15 -10.01 35.12
C SER A 389 -13.34 -9.86 33.61
N ASN A 390 -12.27 -10.00 32.82
CA ASN A 390 -12.33 -9.82 31.37
C ASN A 390 -12.66 -11.14 30.67
N GLU A 391 -13.95 -11.35 30.37
CA GLU A 391 -14.45 -12.55 29.69
C GLU A 391 -13.93 -12.71 28.25
N ALA A 392 -13.45 -11.64 27.61
CA ALA A 392 -12.93 -11.67 26.25
C ALA A 392 -11.49 -12.21 26.15
N LEU A 393 -10.81 -12.39 27.29
CA LEU A 393 -9.41 -12.77 27.37
C LEU A 393 -9.22 -14.24 27.00
N ASP A 394 -8.67 -14.48 25.81
CA ASP A 394 -8.40 -15.80 25.25
C ASP A 394 -6.96 -16.27 25.53
N PHE A 395 -6.04 -15.32 25.77
CA PHE A 395 -4.61 -15.59 25.86
C PHE A 395 -3.89 -14.70 26.89
N VAL A 396 -3.02 -15.31 27.70
CA VAL A 396 -2.12 -14.60 28.63
C VAL A 396 -0.76 -15.30 28.61
N ASP A 397 0.30 -14.54 28.40
CA ASP A 397 1.67 -15.03 28.41
C ASP A 397 2.56 -14.11 29.26
N PHE A 398 2.97 -14.63 30.41
CA PHE A 398 3.77 -13.95 31.42
C PHE A 398 5.10 -14.68 31.62
N GLU A 399 6.19 -14.03 31.24
CA GLU A 399 7.55 -14.52 31.41
C GLU A 399 8.35 -13.54 32.28
N ASN A 400 9.00 -14.04 33.33
CA ASN A 400 9.85 -13.24 34.24
C ASN A 400 9.18 -11.95 34.78
N VAL A 401 7.90 -12.03 35.11
CA VAL A 401 7.15 -10.91 35.70
C VAL A 401 7.45 -10.80 37.19
N GLN A 402 7.80 -9.60 37.65
CA GLN A 402 8.14 -9.32 39.04
C GLN A 402 7.27 -8.21 39.63
N THR A 403 7.20 -8.13 40.95
CA THR A 403 6.50 -7.07 41.68
C THR A 403 7.45 -6.41 42.65
N ASP A 404 7.65 -5.10 42.52
CA ASP A 404 8.32 -4.28 43.50
C ASP A 404 7.28 -3.71 44.46
N VAL A 405 7.26 -4.27 45.68
CA VAL A 405 6.46 -3.75 46.78
C VAL A 405 7.26 -2.63 47.44
N VAL A 406 6.95 -1.39 47.09
CA VAL A 406 7.48 -0.18 47.76
C VAL A 406 6.66 0.12 49.00
#